data_AF-A0A2V9ZAW0-F1
#
_entry.id   AF-A0A2V9ZAW0-F1
#
_cell.length_a   1.000
_cell.length_b   1.000
_cell.length_c   1.000
_cell.angle_alpha   90.00
_cell.angle_beta   90.00
_cell.angle_gamma   90.00
#
_symmetry.space_group_name_H-M   'P 1'
#
loop_
_entity.id
_entity.type
_entity.pdbx_description
1 polymer ?
#
loop_
_entity_poly.entity_id
_entity_poly.type
_entity_poly.pdbx_seq_one_letter_code
_entity_poly.pdbx_strand_id
1 'polypeptide(L)'
;MKMATSAKSDLYRLLPSLDEVLRELAELIRLEGHTTVADAARSVLVHLRAEISSGHLDIRSVEVAVQGIPQAVERELRQSLRPSLRSVINATGVILHTNLGRAPLGDATLQRMREIAGGYSNLEFDIEHGERGKRDSHTDKLFAKRRRRSRGLAG
;
A
#
# COMPACT_ATOMS: atom_id res chain seq x y z
N MET A 1 32.66 24.29 -25.29
CA MET A 1 31.52 23.38 -24.99
C MET A 1 31.91 21.91 -24.70
N LYS A 2 33.19 21.50 -24.77
CA LYS A 2 33.64 20.11 -24.48
C LYS A 2 33.94 19.81 -22.99
N MET A 3 34.11 20.84 -22.15
CA MET A 3 34.52 20.66 -20.75
C MET A 3 33.40 20.14 -19.83
N ALA A 4 32.15 20.57 -20.04
CA ALA A 4 31.02 20.17 -19.19
C ALA A 4 30.60 18.70 -19.37
N THR A 5 30.83 18.13 -20.56
CA THR A 5 30.47 16.74 -20.90
C THR A 5 31.41 15.73 -20.23
N SER A 6 32.69 16.08 -20.05
CA SER A 6 33.67 15.25 -19.34
C SER A 6 33.32 15.11 -17.87
N ALA A 7 33.02 16.23 -17.20
CA ALA A 7 32.67 16.23 -15.77
C ALA A 7 31.39 15.42 -15.48
N LYS A 8 30.37 15.48 -16.34
CA LYS A 8 29.17 14.64 -16.19
C LYS A 8 29.47 13.16 -16.38
N SER A 9 30.33 12.82 -17.32
CA SER A 9 30.78 11.43 -17.52
C SER A 9 31.52 10.87 -16.31
N ASP A 10 32.24 11.71 -15.57
CA ASP A 10 32.93 11.32 -14.33
C ASP A 10 31.93 11.00 -13.21
N LEU A 11 30.87 11.80 -13.08
CA LEU A 11 29.81 11.57 -12.09
C LEU A 11 29.06 10.27 -12.31
N TYR A 12 28.73 9.92 -13.57
CA TYR A 12 28.02 8.66 -13.86
C TYR A 12 28.86 7.42 -13.55
N ARG A 13 30.20 7.51 -13.60
CA ARG A 13 31.10 6.40 -13.26
C ARG A 13 31.15 6.09 -11.76
N LEU A 14 30.70 7.02 -10.92
CA LEU A 14 30.62 6.82 -9.48
C LEU A 14 29.38 6.04 -9.05
N LEU A 15 28.35 5.93 -9.91
CA LEU A 15 27.16 5.17 -9.58
C LEU A 15 27.43 3.66 -9.65
N PRO A 16 27.05 2.89 -8.62
CA PRO A 16 27.15 1.44 -8.66
C PRO A 16 26.18 0.86 -9.69
N SER A 17 26.53 -0.31 -10.20
CA SER A 17 25.63 -1.16 -10.95
C SER A 17 24.47 -1.66 -10.08
N LEU A 18 23.37 -2.07 -10.71
CA LEU A 18 22.25 -2.67 -9.98
C LEU A 18 22.70 -3.92 -9.21
N ASP A 19 23.57 -4.75 -9.80
CA ASP A 19 24.05 -5.98 -9.18
C ASP A 19 24.94 -5.73 -7.96
N GLU A 20 25.72 -4.63 -7.94
CA GLU A 20 26.46 -4.19 -6.75
C GLU A 20 25.51 -3.79 -5.63
N VAL A 21 24.50 -2.97 -5.93
CA VAL A 21 23.48 -2.57 -4.96
C VAL A 21 22.73 -3.79 -4.40
N LEU A 22 22.34 -4.74 -5.26
CA LEU A 22 21.61 -5.93 -4.83
C LEU A 22 22.45 -6.86 -3.95
N ARG A 23 23.76 -6.95 -4.17
CA ARG A 23 24.66 -7.73 -3.30
C ARG A 23 24.71 -7.18 -1.88
N GLU A 24 24.68 -5.86 -1.70
CA GLU A 24 24.65 -5.21 -0.39
C GLU A 24 23.29 -5.32 0.32
N LEU A 25 22.23 -5.63 -0.44
CA LEU A 25 20.84 -5.73 0.05
C LEU A 25 20.35 -7.18 0.21
N ALA A 26 21.26 -8.15 0.33
CA ALA A 26 20.92 -9.58 0.41
C ALA A 26 19.88 -9.90 1.51
N GLU A 27 20.00 -9.29 2.70
CA GLU A 27 19.02 -9.48 3.77
C GLU A 27 17.64 -8.88 3.45
N LEU A 28 17.59 -7.72 2.79
CA LEU A 28 16.34 -7.11 2.38
C LEU A 28 15.64 -7.94 1.29
N ILE A 29 16.43 -8.48 0.35
CA ILE A 29 15.96 -9.41 -0.69
C ILE A 29 15.35 -10.67 -0.06
N ARG A 30 15.99 -11.20 0.99
CA ARG A 30 15.49 -12.38 1.72
C ARG A 30 14.13 -12.12 2.38
N LEU A 31 13.89 -10.90 2.86
CA LEU A 31 12.66 -10.51 3.55
C LEU A 31 11.52 -10.13 2.59
N GLU A 32 11.80 -9.34 1.56
CA GLU A 32 10.79 -8.65 0.75
C GLU A 32 10.69 -9.18 -0.69
N GLY A 33 11.57 -10.11 -1.07
CA GLY A 33 11.63 -10.72 -2.39
C GLY A 33 12.48 -9.94 -3.39
N HIS A 34 13.17 -10.70 -4.26
CA HIS A 34 14.14 -10.15 -5.20
C HIS A 34 13.55 -9.12 -6.16
N THR A 35 12.39 -9.40 -6.77
CA THR A 35 11.74 -8.51 -7.73
C THR A 35 11.41 -7.15 -7.12
N THR A 36 10.82 -7.15 -5.93
CA THR A 36 10.40 -5.93 -5.22
C THR A 36 11.59 -5.03 -4.88
N VAL A 37 12.67 -5.63 -4.37
CA VAL A 37 13.90 -4.89 -4.02
C VAL A 37 14.63 -4.40 -5.28
N ALA A 38 14.67 -5.21 -6.34
CA ALA A 38 15.28 -4.80 -7.61
C ALA A 38 14.55 -3.64 -8.27
N ASP A 39 13.22 -3.60 -8.19
CA ASP A 39 12.44 -2.49 -8.73
C ASP A 39 12.66 -1.20 -7.93
N ALA A 40 12.71 -1.29 -6.59
CA ALA A 40 13.05 -0.16 -5.74
C ALA A 40 14.49 0.36 -5.99
N ALA A 41 15.47 -0.53 -6.09
CA ALA A 41 16.85 -0.18 -6.42
C ALA A 41 16.98 0.47 -7.80
N ARG A 42 16.24 -0.04 -8.80
CA ARG A 42 16.19 0.56 -10.13
C ARG A 42 15.60 1.97 -10.08
N SER A 43 14.51 2.18 -9.35
CA SER A 43 13.89 3.50 -9.15
C SER A 43 14.90 4.50 -8.56
N VAL A 44 15.58 4.13 -7.47
CA VAL A 44 16.60 4.96 -6.83
C VAL A 44 17.74 5.32 -7.80
N LEU A 45 18.27 4.35 -8.55
CA LEU A 45 19.34 4.62 -9.51
C LEU A 45 18.88 5.49 -10.69
N VAL A 46 17.62 5.37 -11.13
CA VAL A 46 17.03 6.25 -12.14
C VAL A 46 16.94 7.68 -11.63
N HIS A 47 16.49 7.88 -10.39
CA HIS A 47 16.46 9.19 -9.75
C HIS A 47 17.85 9.82 -9.64
N LEU A 48 18.86 9.07 -9.18
CA LEU A 48 20.23 9.59 -9.11
C LEU A 48 20.78 9.98 -10.49
N ARG A 49 20.49 9.20 -11.54
CA ARG A 49 20.89 9.55 -12.91
C ARG A 49 20.22 10.85 -13.40
N ALA A 50 18.99 11.11 -12.99
CA ALA A 50 18.27 12.35 -13.31
C ALA A 50 18.83 13.57 -12.57
N GLU A 51 19.24 13.42 -11.31
CA GLU A 51 19.91 14.49 -10.55
C GLU A 51 21.28 14.85 -11.12
N ILE A 52 22.04 13.86 -11.60
CA ILE A 52 23.30 14.11 -12.32
C ILE A 52 23.04 14.81 -13.67
N SER A 53 22.01 14.38 -14.41
CA SER A 53 21.72 14.95 -15.75
C SER A 53 21.29 16.41 -15.66
N SER A 54 20.48 16.75 -14.66
CA SER A 54 20.02 18.10 -14.34
C SER A 54 21.10 19.00 -13.74
N GLY A 55 22.22 18.44 -13.29
CA GLY A 55 23.37 19.20 -12.78
C GLY A 55 23.23 19.62 -11.32
N HIS A 56 22.34 18.99 -10.56
CA HIS A 56 22.14 19.26 -9.13
C HIS A 56 23.19 18.59 -8.23
N LEU A 57 24.00 17.66 -8.78
CA LEU A 57 25.01 16.93 -8.02
C LEU A 57 26.42 17.23 -8.53
N ASP A 58 27.30 17.61 -7.61
CA ASP A 58 28.74 17.57 -7.80
C ASP A 58 29.32 16.22 -7.36
N ILE A 59 30.64 16.02 -7.52
CA ILE A 59 31.31 14.75 -7.18
C ILE A 59 31.06 14.33 -5.73
N ARG A 60 31.22 15.25 -4.78
CA ARG A 60 31.04 14.95 -3.35
C ARG A 60 29.60 14.57 -3.04
N SER A 61 28.65 15.26 -3.67
CA SER A 61 27.21 14.97 -3.49
C SER A 61 26.84 13.60 -4.05
N VAL A 62 27.45 13.17 -5.17
CA VAL A 62 27.26 11.81 -5.72
C VAL A 62 27.84 10.76 -4.78
N GLU A 63 29.05 10.95 -4.24
CA GLU A 63 29.66 9.99 -3.30
C GLU A 63 28.79 9.79 -2.05
N VAL A 64 28.27 10.88 -1.48
CA VAL A 64 27.33 10.81 -0.34
C VAL A 64 26.03 10.12 -0.74
N ALA A 65 25.49 10.42 -1.93
CA ALA A 65 24.27 9.80 -2.42
C ALA A 65 24.43 8.29 -2.64
N VAL A 66 25.60 7.85 -3.14
CA VAL A 66 25.94 6.43 -3.33
C VAL A 66 25.99 5.70 -1.99
N GLN A 67 26.62 6.28 -0.97
CA GLN A 67 26.62 5.71 0.39
C GLN A 67 25.20 5.62 0.99
N GLY A 68 24.29 6.50 0.58
CA GLY A 68 22.89 6.52 1.01
C GLY A 68 21.95 5.62 0.20
N ILE A 69 22.44 4.90 -0.82
CA ILE A 69 21.60 4.04 -1.67
C ILE A 69 20.82 3.01 -0.84
N PRO A 70 21.43 2.24 0.09
CA PRO A 70 20.68 1.23 0.84
C PRO A 70 19.46 1.79 1.57
N GLN A 71 19.62 2.92 2.26
CA GLN A 71 18.52 3.59 2.97
C GLN A 71 17.50 4.20 2.01
N ALA A 72 17.94 4.71 0.85
CA ALA A 72 17.04 5.20 -0.18
C ALA A 72 16.19 4.06 -0.78
N VAL A 73 16.78 2.88 -1.01
CA VAL A 73 16.07 1.69 -1.50
C VAL A 73 15.06 1.21 -0.48
N GLU A 74 15.44 1.12 0.79
CA GLU A 74 14.51 0.73 1.86
C GLU A 74 13.32 1.71 1.95
N ARG A 75 13.57 3.02 1.81
CA ARG A 75 12.50 4.03 1.81
C ARG A 75 11.58 3.89 0.60
N GLU A 76 12.15 3.71 -0.59
CA GLU A 76 11.39 3.53 -1.84
C GLU A 76 10.52 2.27 -1.75
N LEU A 77 11.09 1.16 -1.27
CA LEU A 77 10.39 -0.10 -1.05
C LEU A 77 9.24 0.06 -0.06
N ARG A 78 9.48 0.70 1.09
CA ARG A 78 8.42 0.99 2.06
C ARG A 78 7.34 1.88 1.45
N GLN A 79 7.68 2.79 0.55
CA GLN A 79 6.69 3.65 -0.11
C GLN A 79 5.88 2.89 -1.16
N SER A 80 6.51 2.02 -1.96
CA SER A 80 5.84 1.23 -2.99
C SER A 80 4.93 0.15 -2.42
N LEU A 81 5.30 -0.44 -1.28
CA LEU A 81 4.51 -1.44 -0.58
C LEU A 81 3.40 -0.86 0.30
N ARG A 82 3.30 0.47 0.43
CA ARG A 82 2.26 1.09 1.25
C ARG A 82 0.88 0.89 0.62
N PRO A 83 -0.11 0.41 1.39
CA PRO A 83 -1.50 0.38 0.95
C PRO A 83 -1.97 1.77 0.50
N SER A 84 -2.64 1.82 -0.65
CA SER A 84 -3.23 3.06 -1.17
C SER A 84 -4.37 3.56 -0.27
N LEU A 85 -5.15 2.65 0.31
CA LEU A 85 -6.17 2.93 1.32
C LEU A 85 -5.55 2.96 2.71
N ARG A 86 -5.75 4.06 3.45
CA ARG A 86 -5.18 4.27 4.78
C ARG A 86 -6.21 4.88 5.73
N SER A 87 -6.04 4.62 7.01
CA SER A 87 -6.77 5.34 8.06
C SER A 87 -6.39 6.82 8.07
N VAL A 88 -7.35 7.67 8.43
CA VAL A 88 -7.24 9.13 8.46
C VAL A 88 -7.98 9.67 9.68
N ILE A 89 -7.52 10.81 10.20
CA ILE A 89 -8.22 11.54 11.27
C ILE A 89 -9.15 12.56 10.61
N ASN A 90 -10.46 12.43 10.86
CA ASN A 90 -11.43 13.41 10.39
C ASN A 90 -11.42 14.64 11.30
N ALA A 91 -10.80 15.73 10.85
CA ALA A 91 -10.74 17.02 11.54
C ALA A 91 -11.69 18.08 10.93
N THR A 92 -12.59 17.70 10.02
CA THR A 92 -13.46 18.67 9.31
C THR A 92 -14.75 19.00 10.06
N GLY A 93 -15.10 18.22 11.08
CA GLY A 93 -16.40 18.30 11.77
C GLY A 93 -17.57 17.69 10.99
N VAL A 94 -17.36 17.21 9.76
CA VAL A 94 -18.41 16.57 8.96
C VAL A 94 -18.54 15.09 9.36
N ILE A 95 -19.68 14.73 9.97
CA ILE A 95 -19.92 13.36 10.46
C ILE A 95 -20.02 12.36 9.30
N LEU A 96 -20.85 12.62 8.28
CA LEU A 96 -20.99 11.76 7.10
C LEU A 96 -20.14 12.27 5.95
N HIS A 97 -18.84 12.02 6.02
CA HIS A 97 -17.90 12.53 5.04
C HIS A 97 -17.79 11.57 3.83
N THR A 98 -18.33 11.95 2.68
CA THR A 98 -18.36 11.10 1.47
C THR A 98 -16.96 10.68 0.99
N ASN A 99 -16.01 11.61 0.99
CA ASN A 99 -14.63 11.32 0.58
C ASN A 99 -13.84 10.47 1.60
N LEU A 100 -14.29 10.38 2.86
CA LEU A 100 -13.62 9.59 3.92
C LEU A 100 -14.37 8.30 4.27
N GLY A 101 -15.33 7.88 3.44
CA GLY A 101 -16.01 6.58 3.62
C GLY A 101 -17.31 6.63 4.45
N ARG A 102 -17.92 7.80 4.62
CA ARG A 102 -19.22 8.00 5.31
C ARG A 102 -19.16 7.57 6.78
N ALA A 103 -20.00 6.62 7.19
CA ALA A 103 -20.16 6.21 8.57
C ALA A 103 -19.13 5.13 8.94
N PRO A 104 -18.24 5.36 9.92
CA PRO A 104 -17.40 4.32 10.48
C PRO A 104 -18.24 3.18 11.07
N LEU A 105 -17.73 1.96 10.99
CA LEU A 105 -18.36 0.81 11.62
C LEU A 105 -17.96 0.76 13.11
N GLY A 106 -18.93 0.41 13.98
CA GLY A 106 -18.64 0.17 15.39
C GLY A 106 -17.89 -1.15 15.61
N ASP A 107 -17.20 -1.26 16.75
CA ASP A 107 -16.32 -2.39 17.07
C ASP A 107 -17.02 -3.76 17.01
N ALA A 108 -18.27 -3.84 17.49
CA ALA A 108 -19.06 -5.08 17.43
C ALA A 108 -19.28 -5.55 15.98
N THR A 109 -19.51 -4.62 15.05
CA THR A 109 -19.69 -4.94 13.63
C THR A 109 -18.36 -5.38 13.01
N LEU A 110 -17.26 -4.67 13.29
CA LEU A 110 -15.92 -5.03 12.79
C LEU A 110 -15.49 -6.42 13.28
N GLN A 111 -15.74 -6.72 14.55
CA GLN A 111 -15.43 -8.03 15.14
C GLN A 111 -16.21 -9.14 14.43
N ARG A 112 -17.52 -8.95 14.20
CA ARG A 112 -18.33 -9.94 13.49
C ARG A 112 -17.90 -10.12 12.03
N MET A 113 -17.52 -9.05 11.35
CA MET A 113 -16.98 -9.12 9.98
C MET A 113 -15.70 -9.94 9.94
N ARG A 114 -14.78 -9.73 10.90
CA ARG A 114 -13.53 -10.49 11.00
C ARG A 114 -13.79 -11.98 11.18
N GLU A 115 -14.72 -12.36 12.06
CA GLU A 115 -15.10 -13.76 12.29
C GLU A 115 -15.62 -14.44 11.04
N ILE A 116 -16.51 -13.78 10.28
CA ILE A 116 -17.12 -14.36 9.08
C ILE A 116 -16.15 -14.37 7.90
N ALA A 117 -15.37 -13.30 7.71
CA ALA A 117 -14.47 -13.16 6.56
C ALA A 117 -13.20 -14.02 6.67
N GLY A 118 -12.84 -14.48 7.88
CA GLY A 118 -11.65 -15.30 8.12
C GLY A 118 -11.77 -16.76 7.68
N GLY A 119 -12.96 -17.23 7.26
CA GLY A 119 -13.18 -18.63 6.88
C GLY A 119 -14.40 -18.82 5.98
N TYR A 120 -14.80 -20.09 5.79
CA TYR A 120 -16.02 -20.42 5.08
C TYR A 120 -17.25 -19.99 5.89
N SER A 121 -18.28 -19.55 5.20
CA SER A 121 -19.58 -19.21 5.79
C SER A 121 -20.70 -19.84 4.99
N ASN A 122 -21.89 -19.90 5.59
CA ASN A 122 -23.10 -20.38 4.95
C ASN A 122 -23.72 -19.32 4.00
N LEU A 123 -22.88 -18.55 3.30
CA LEU A 123 -23.30 -17.43 2.45
C LEU A 123 -24.35 -17.87 1.42
N GLU A 124 -24.15 -19.03 0.78
CA GLU A 124 -25.11 -19.64 -0.15
C GLU A 124 -25.44 -21.09 0.22
N PHE A 125 -25.43 -21.43 1.51
CA PHE A 125 -25.71 -22.79 1.99
C PHE A 125 -26.81 -22.76 3.05
N ASP A 126 -27.88 -23.53 2.83
CA ASP A 126 -28.90 -23.77 3.82
C ASP A 126 -28.46 -24.89 4.76
N ILE A 127 -28.18 -24.54 6.02
CA ILE A 127 -27.72 -25.49 7.03
C ILE A 127 -28.84 -26.48 7.41
N GLU A 128 -30.11 -26.05 7.34
CA GLU A 128 -31.26 -26.89 7.74
C GLU A 128 -31.53 -27.99 6.72
N HIS A 129 -31.45 -27.65 5.42
CA HIS A 129 -31.77 -28.58 4.32
C HIS A 129 -30.53 -29.20 3.66
N GLY A 130 -29.33 -28.72 3.99
CA GLY A 130 -28.08 -29.23 3.45
C GLY A 130 -27.88 -28.93 1.95
N GLU A 131 -28.56 -27.91 1.43
CA GLU A 131 -28.58 -27.58 0.01
C GLU A 131 -28.12 -26.16 -0.29
N ARG A 132 -28.01 -25.82 -1.58
CA ARG A 132 -27.66 -24.48 -2.01
C ARG A 132 -28.77 -23.49 -1.68
N GLY A 133 -28.46 -22.46 -0.90
CA GLY A 133 -29.35 -21.36 -0.54
C GLY A 133 -29.10 -20.09 -1.36
N LYS A 134 -29.89 -19.04 -1.07
CA LYS A 134 -29.71 -17.68 -1.63
C LYS A 134 -29.07 -16.77 -0.60
N ARG A 135 -28.04 -16.02 -0.97
CA ARG A 135 -27.33 -15.09 -0.06
C ARG A 135 -28.22 -13.99 0.52
N ASP A 136 -29.18 -13.50 -0.25
CA ASP A 136 -30.02 -12.35 0.15
C ASP A 136 -30.97 -12.71 1.31
N SER A 137 -31.27 -14.01 1.48
CA SER A 137 -32.13 -14.54 2.55
C SER A 137 -31.67 -14.16 3.97
N HIS A 138 -30.35 -13.99 4.16
CA HIS A 138 -29.75 -13.55 5.42
C HIS A 138 -30.16 -12.10 5.77
N THR A 139 -30.32 -11.25 4.76
CA THR A 139 -30.68 -9.83 4.94
C THR A 139 -32.18 -9.57 4.87
N ASP A 140 -32.92 -10.30 4.03
CA ASP A 140 -34.37 -10.14 3.87
C ASP A 140 -35.11 -10.35 5.19
N LYS A 141 -34.73 -11.39 5.93
CA LYS A 141 -35.28 -11.68 7.27
C LYS A 141 -35.07 -10.50 8.23
N LEU A 142 -33.89 -9.86 8.18
CA LEU A 142 -33.56 -8.71 9.04
C LEU A 142 -34.36 -7.47 8.65
N PHE A 143 -34.47 -7.16 7.36
CA PHE A 143 -35.28 -6.03 6.89
C PHE A 143 -36.76 -6.20 7.22
N ALA A 144 -37.31 -7.41 7.00
CA ALA A 144 -38.69 -7.71 7.35
C ALA A 144 -38.95 -7.53 8.85
N LYS A 145 -38.04 -8.04 9.70
CA LYS A 145 -38.13 -7.89 11.17
C LYS A 145 -38.07 -6.42 11.60
N ARG A 146 -37.15 -5.63 11.04
CA ARG A 146 -37.02 -4.19 11.35
C ARG A 146 -38.24 -3.39 10.91
N ARG A 147 -38.76 -3.63 9.69
CA ARG A 147 -39.98 -2.97 9.17
C ARG A 147 -41.22 -3.25 10.02
N ARG A 148 -41.35 -4.47 10.56
CA ARG A 148 -42.48 -4.82 11.45
C ARG A 148 -42.38 -4.08 12.79
N ARG A 149 -41.18 -4.01 13.39
CA ARG A 149 -40.95 -3.26 14.64
C ARG A 149 -41.23 -1.77 14.50
N SER A 150 -40.86 -1.14 13.39
CA SER A 150 -41.13 0.28 13.18
C SER A 150 -42.62 0.59 12.97
N ARG A 151 -43.41 -0.36 12.43
CA ARG A 151 -44.86 -0.19 12.27
C ARG A 151 -45.65 -0.42 13.56
N GLY A 152 -45.13 -1.21 14.50
CA GLY A 152 -45.76 -1.46 15.80
C GLY A 152 -45.53 -0.40 16.87
N LEU A 153 -44.72 0.63 16.60
CA LEU A 153 -44.46 1.77 17.49
C LEU A 153 -45.26 3.03 17.10
N ALA A 154 -46.18 2.91 16.14
CA ALA A 154 -47.03 3.99 15.65
C ALA A 154 -48.51 3.82 16.07
N GLY A 155 -48.76 3.11 17.17
CA GLY A 155 -50.09 2.88 17.75
C GLY A 155 -50.07 3.13 19.25
#